data_AF-A0A1E7IEF4-F1
#
_entry.id   AF-A0A1E7IEF4-F1
#
_cell.length_a   1.000
_cell.length_b   1.000
_cell.length_c   1.000
_cell.angle_alpha   90.00
_cell.angle_beta   90.00
_cell.angle_gamma   90.00
#
_symmetry.space_group_name_H-M   'P 1'
#
loop_
_entity.id
_entity.type
_entity.pdbx_description
1 polymer ?
#
loop_
_entity_poly.entity_id
_entity_poly.type
_entity_poly.pdbx_seq_one_letter_code
_entity_poly.pdbx_strand_id
1 'polypeptide(L)'
;MVAEGVFTFSDYPQMNLAIVDDFKLKLFLLNQENIVLDYLDLYRTLGNALDEKMPFKKTLEISPDVVAVSFGYEGEFVDEVGSRETVWKLPRRSY
;
A
#
# COMPACT_ATOMS: atom_id res chain seq x y z
N MET A 1 9.28 9.82 -13.54
CA MET A 1 7.97 10.33 -13.04
C MET A 1 8.09 10.59 -11.54
N VAL A 2 7.30 11.50 -10.97
CA VAL A 2 7.21 11.66 -9.51
C VAL A 2 5.79 11.31 -9.08
N ALA A 3 5.66 10.43 -8.08
CA ALA A 3 4.41 10.13 -7.40
C ALA A 3 4.41 10.82 -6.03
N GLU A 4 3.48 11.73 -5.82
CA GLU A 4 3.29 12.41 -4.54
C GLU A 4 1.81 12.43 -4.17
N GLY A 5 1.52 12.35 -2.88
CA GLY A 5 0.15 12.27 -2.39
C GLY A 5 0.07 12.15 -0.88
N VAL A 6 -1.16 11.98 -0.39
CA VAL A 6 -1.45 11.74 1.02
C VAL A 6 -2.24 10.46 1.14
N PHE A 7 -1.76 9.57 2.00
CA PHE A 7 -2.43 8.33 2.38
C PHE A 7 -3.18 8.53 3.70
N THR A 8 -4.37 7.93 3.81
CA THR A 8 -5.19 7.89 5.03
C THR A 8 -5.89 6.53 5.10
N PHE A 9 -6.03 5.96 6.30
CA PHE A 9 -6.91 4.83 6.49
C PHE A 9 -8.38 5.28 6.47
N SER A 10 -9.28 4.37 6.09
CA SER A 10 -10.72 4.61 6.17
C SER A 10 -11.23 4.42 7.61
N ASP A 11 -12.45 4.90 7.87
CA ASP A 11 -13.05 4.87 9.21
C ASP A 11 -13.30 3.45 9.75
N TYR A 12 -13.45 2.44 8.88
CA TYR A 12 -13.76 1.07 9.28
C TYR A 12 -12.64 0.36 10.08
N PRO A 13 -11.37 0.33 9.63
CA PRO A 13 -10.27 -0.19 10.43
C PRO A 13 -10.03 0.64 11.70
N GLN A 14 -10.31 1.96 11.70
CA GLN A 14 -10.19 2.82 12.89
C GLN A 14 -11.15 2.44 14.01
N MET A 15 -12.26 1.73 13.71
CA MET A 15 -13.24 1.31 14.71
C MET A 15 -12.93 -0.03 15.39
N ASN A 16 -12.06 -0.87 14.80
CA ASN A 16 -11.83 -2.24 15.27
C ASN A 16 -10.35 -2.55 15.56
N LEU A 17 -9.43 -1.70 15.13
CA LEU A 17 -8.00 -1.91 15.24
C LEU A 17 -7.38 -0.74 16.00
N ALA A 18 -6.45 -1.04 16.89
CA ALA A 18 -5.82 -0.05 17.75
C ALA A 18 -4.57 0.55 17.10
N ILE A 19 -3.76 -0.27 16.43
CA ILE A 19 -2.42 0.10 15.94
C ILE A 19 -2.12 -0.57 14.60
N VAL A 20 -1.41 0.15 13.73
CA VAL A 20 -0.75 -0.42 12.55
C VAL A 20 0.64 -0.90 12.95
N ASP A 21 0.90 -2.21 12.98
CA ASP A 21 2.22 -2.75 13.35
C ASP A 21 3.21 -2.56 12.18
N ASP A 22 2.84 -3.00 10.97
CA ASP A 22 3.56 -2.72 9.72
C ASP A 22 2.56 -2.56 8.58
N PHE A 23 2.66 -1.46 7.83
CA PHE A 23 1.85 -1.27 6.63
C PHE A 23 2.68 -0.75 5.48
N LYS A 24 2.48 -1.32 4.30
CA LYS A 24 3.09 -0.87 3.06
C LYS A 24 2.05 -0.62 1.99
N LEU A 25 2.04 0.61 1.47
CA LEU A 25 1.34 0.94 0.23
C LEU A 25 2.28 0.64 -0.94
N LYS A 26 1.81 -0.14 -1.90
CA LYS A 26 2.56 -0.58 -3.07
C LYS A 26 1.97 -0.01 -4.36
N LEU A 27 2.85 0.38 -5.27
CA LEU A 27 2.50 0.69 -6.66
C LEU A 27 3.00 -0.44 -7.55
N PHE A 28 2.12 -0.95 -8.40
CA PHE A 28 2.40 -1.95 -9.41
C PHE A 28 2.43 -1.28 -10.77
N LEU A 29 3.46 -1.57 -11.57
CA LEU A 29 3.62 -1.08 -12.93
C LEU A 29 3.21 -2.20 -13.89
N LEU A 30 2.26 -1.93 -14.78
CA LEU A 30 1.64 -2.92 -15.64
C LEU A 30 1.90 -2.64 -17.13
N ASN A 31 2.10 -3.73 -17.88
CA ASN A 31 2.16 -3.67 -19.35
C ASN A 31 0.75 -3.64 -19.98
N GLN A 32 0.69 -3.62 -21.31
CA GLN A 32 -0.56 -3.62 -22.09
C GLN A 32 -1.45 -4.86 -21.85
N GLU A 33 -0.86 -5.96 -21.38
CA GLU A 33 -1.56 -7.22 -21.08
C GLU A 33 -2.02 -7.29 -19.61
N ASN A 34 -1.89 -6.20 -18.84
CA ASN A 34 -2.13 -6.14 -17.39
C ASN A 34 -1.23 -7.08 -16.57
N ILE A 35 -0.04 -7.42 -17.09
CA ILE A 35 0.98 -8.16 -16.35
C ILE A 35 1.81 -7.16 -15.55
N VAL A 36 2.08 -7.50 -14.29
CA VAL A 36 2.99 -6.72 -13.43
C VAL A 36 4.41 -6.87 -13.95
N LEU A 37 4.99 -5.79 -14.44
CA LEU A 37 6.40 -5.73 -14.86
C LEU A 37 7.31 -5.46 -13.67
N ASP A 38 6.88 -4.60 -12.76
CA ASP A 38 7.62 -4.21 -11.57
C ASP A 38 6.67 -3.71 -10.47
N TYR A 39 7.16 -3.61 -9.23
CA TYR A 39 6.44 -3.01 -8.12
C TYR A 39 7.38 -2.30 -7.15
N LEU A 40 6.85 -1.31 -6.44
CA LEU A 40 7.60 -0.61 -5.41
C LEU A 40 6.73 -0.23 -4.22
N ASP A 41 7.35 -0.14 -3.05
CA ASP A 41 6.71 0.40 -1.85
C ASP A 41 6.69 1.93 -1.96
N LEU A 42 5.51 2.53 -2.12
CA LEU A 42 5.33 3.98 -2.10
C LEU A 42 5.47 4.56 -0.70
N TYR A 43 4.96 3.82 0.28
CA TYR A 43 4.96 4.24 1.67
C TYR A 43 5.08 3.02 2.57
N ARG A 44 5.78 3.18 3.69
CA ARG A 44 5.81 2.21 4.78
C ARG A 44 5.69 2.94 6.10
N THR A 45 4.86 2.41 6.99
CA THR A 45 4.77 2.86 8.38
C THR A 45 4.86 1.68 9.35
N LEU A 46 5.42 1.95 10.52
CA LEU A 46 5.53 1.03 11.64
C LEU A 46 4.98 1.73 12.89
N GLY A 47 4.02 1.12 13.58
CA GLY A 47 3.51 1.62 14.86
C GLY A 47 2.74 2.95 14.81
N ASN A 48 2.22 3.37 13.65
CA ASN A 48 1.44 4.61 13.55
C ASN A 48 -0.02 4.42 13.92
N ALA A 49 -0.64 5.52 14.37
CA ALA A 49 -2.08 5.60 14.57
C ALA A 49 -2.81 5.64 13.22
N LEU A 50 -4.01 5.04 13.19
CA LEU A 50 -4.82 4.90 11.97
C LEU A 50 -5.46 6.22 11.49
N ASP A 51 -5.47 7.26 12.33
CA ASP A 51 -6.04 8.58 12.05
C ASP A 51 -5.03 9.57 11.43
N GLU A 52 -3.76 9.18 11.32
CA GLU A 52 -2.72 10.02 10.75
C GLU A 52 -2.84 10.18 9.23
N LYS A 53 -2.64 11.41 8.77
CA LYS A 53 -2.40 11.71 7.35
C LYS A 53 -0.94 11.50 7.03
N MET A 54 -0.67 10.61 6.08
CA MET A 54 0.68 10.17 5.78
C MET A 54 1.08 10.67 4.38
N PRO A 55 1.77 11.83 4.29
CA PRO A 55 2.25 12.32 3.00
C PRO A 55 3.39 11.45 2.49
N PHE A 56 3.44 11.23 1.18
CA PHE A 56 4.55 10.54 0.53
C PHE A 56 4.95 11.27 -0.75
N LYS A 57 6.24 11.15 -1.09
CA LYS A 57 6.81 11.63 -2.35
C LYS A 57 7.91 10.67 -2.79
N LYS A 58 7.77 10.11 -3.98
CA LYS A 58 8.70 9.12 -4.52
C LYS A 58 8.97 9.37 -6.00
N THR A 59 10.24 9.32 -6.37
CA THR A 59 10.65 9.35 -7.77
C THR A 59 10.61 7.93 -8.32
N LEU A 60 10.00 7.80 -9.50
CA LEU A 60 9.79 6.54 -10.20
C LEU A 60 10.53 6.57 -11.52
N GLU A 61 11.35 5.55 -11.74
CA GLU A 61 11.85 5.20 -13.06
C GLU A 61 10.83 4.26 -13.70
N ILE A 62 10.24 4.68 -14.81
CA ILE A 62 9.17 3.94 -15.46
C ILE A 62 9.70 3.46 -16.80
N SER A 63 9.71 2.14 -16.99
CA SER A 63 10.04 1.54 -18.29
C SER A 63 9.06 2.01 -19.35
N PRO A 64 9.50 2.23 -20.62
CA PRO A 64 8.60 2.53 -21.73
C PRO A 64 7.47 1.51 -21.94
N ASP A 65 7.65 0.27 -21.46
CA ASP A 65 6.66 -0.82 -21.59
C ASP A 65 5.50 -0.72 -20.59
N VAL A 66 5.59 0.20 -19.62
CA VAL A 66 4.54 0.44 -18.62
C VAL A 66 3.47 1.35 -19.22
N VAL A 67 2.24 0.86 -19.26
CA VAL A 67 1.08 1.62 -19.78
C VAL A 67 0.03 1.92 -18.72
N ALA A 68 0.06 1.20 -17.60
CA ALA A 68 -0.88 1.38 -16.50
C ALA A 68 -0.18 1.19 -15.15
N VAL A 69 -0.81 1.74 -14.11
CA VAL A 69 -0.38 1.54 -12.73
C VAL A 69 -1.57 1.09 -11.89
N SER A 70 -1.30 0.30 -10.85
CA SER A 70 -2.30 -0.13 -9.88
C SER A 70 -1.74 -0.04 -8.48
N PHE A 71 -2.62 0.12 -7.50
CA PHE A 71 -2.25 0.16 -6.09
C PHE A 71 -2.61 -1.17 -5.42
N GLY A 72 -1.77 -1.56 -4.48
CA GLY A 72 -2.12 -2.61 -3.52
C GLY A 72 -1.47 -2.30 -2.18
N TYR A 73 -1.82 -3.08 -1.17
CA TYR A 73 -1.23 -2.91 0.15
C TYR A 73 -1.10 -4.23 0.90
N GLU A 74 -0.13 -4.23 1.80
CA GLU A 74 0.02 -5.22 2.85
C GLU A 74 0.00 -4.49 4.19
N GLY A 75 -0.74 -5.03 5.15
CA GLY A 75 -0.81 -4.46 6.49
C GLY A 75 -0.91 -5.54 7.53
N GLU A 76 -0.21 -5.35 8.63
CA GLU A 76 -0.38 -6.05 9.89
C GLU A 76 -0.96 -5.07 10.89
N PHE A 77 -2.11 -5.43 11.45
CA PHE A 77 -2.86 -4.61 12.37
C PHE A 77 -3.06 -5.35 13.68
N VAL A 78 -3.07 -4.59 14.77
CA VAL A 78 -3.28 -5.13 16.12
C VAL A 78 -4.54 -4.52 16.70
N ASP A 79 -5.45 -5.38 17.19
CA ASP A 79 -6.65 -4.96 17.91
C ASP A 79 -6.35 -4.54 19.36
N GLU A 80 -7.36 -4.05 20.08
CA GLU A 80 -7.20 -3.60 21.48
C GLU A 80 -6.81 -4.73 22.46
N VAL A 81 -7.05 -5.99 22.10
CA VAL A 81 -6.73 -7.16 22.94
C VAL A 81 -5.41 -7.84 22.53
N GLY A 82 -4.71 -7.29 21.53
CA GLY A 82 -3.41 -7.76 21.06
C GLY A 82 -3.44 -8.83 19.97
N SER A 83 -4.61 -9.11 19.37
CA SER A 83 -4.72 -10.02 18.23
C SER A 83 -4.19 -9.35 16.96
N ARG A 84 -3.48 -10.11 16.14
CA ARG A 84 -2.91 -9.66 14.87
C ARG A 84 -3.78 -10.08 13.69
N GLU A 85 -4.09 -9.13 12.83
CA GLU A 85 -4.71 -9.38 11.53
C GLU A 85 -3.75 -8.97 10.42
N THR A 86 -3.49 -9.88 9.48
CA THR A 86 -2.71 -9.59 8.28
C THR A 86 -3.64 -9.46 7.08
N VAL A 87 -3.58 -8.32 6.39
CA VAL A 87 -4.38 -8.02 5.21
C VAL A 87 -3.47 -7.86 4.00
N TRP A 88 -3.79 -8.59 2.94
CA TRP A 88 -3.16 -8.44 1.63
C TRP A 88 -4.21 -8.12 0.58
N LYS A 89 -4.11 -6.93 -0.04
CA LYS A 89 -4.88 -6.53 -1.21
C LYS A 89 -3.91 -6.24 -2.34
N LEU A 90 -3.41 -7.29 -2.96
CA LEU A 90 -2.45 -7.22 -4.05
C LEU A 90 -3.13 -7.63 -5.37
N PRO A 91 -2.68 -7.10 -6.53
CA PRO A 91 -3.12 -7.59 -7.83
C PRO A 91 -2.89 -9.09 -7.96
N ARG A 92 -3.81 -9.79 -8.65
CA ARG A 92 -3.63 -11.22 -8.94
C ARG A 92 -2.36 -11.39 -9.78
N ARG A 93 -1.45 -12.25 -9.33
CA ARG A 93 -0.29 -12.66 -10.12
C ARG A 93 -0.79 -13.57 -11.24
N SER A 94 -0.44 -13.28 -12.49
CA SER A 94 -0.57 -14.24 -13.58
C SER A 94 0.47 -15.33 -13.35
N TYR A 95 0.03 -16.58 -13.18
CA TYR A 95 0.88 -17.77 -13.19
C TYR A 95 0.94 -18.36 -14.60
#